data_AF-A0A9E6CKC6-F1
#
_entry.id   AF-A0A9E6CKC6-F1
#
_cell.length_a   1.000
_cell.length_b   1.000
_cell.length_c   1.000
_cell.angle_alpha   90.00
_cell.angle_beta   90.00
_cell.angle_gamma   90.00
#
_symmetry.space_group_name_H-M   'P 1'
#
loop_
_entity.id
_entity.type
_entity.pdbx_description
1 polymer ?
#
loop_
_entity_poly.entity_id
_entity_poly.type
_entity_poly.pdbx_seq_one_letter_code
_entity_poly.pdbx_strand_id
1 'polypeptide(L)'
;MYLSDAKQCAQQIVKESFADILIGEFQIPSQAQMEFLLLENIDYSFDEYQIAKKIQLSHLKWSREQLAAELEMQQRRYEEKFRNNLKVAAQKAVNEVENLVSSLKDAIKAWRIKNLEY
;
A
#
# COMPACT_ATOMS: atom_id res chain seq x y z
N MET A 1 7.59 -4.10 5.08
CA MET A 1 7.62 -2.66 5.38
C MET A 1 6.32 -1.92 5.03
N TYR A 2 5.30 -2.52 4.40
CA TYR A 2 3.99 -1.86 4.18
C TYR A 2 2.79 -2.78 4.49
N LEU A 3 3.01 -3.80 5.31
CA LEU A 3 2.01 -4.82 5.65
C LEU A 3 0.98 -4.31 6.65
N SER A 4 1.39 -3.43 7.57
CA SER A 4 0.49 -2.71 8.48
C SER A 4 -0.46 -1.82 7.70
N ASP A 5 0.09 -1.04 6.77
CA ASP A 5 -0.62 0.02 6.08
C ASP A 5 -1.62 -0.58 5.08
N ALA A 6 -1.23 -1.65 4.40
CA ALA A 6 -2.13 -2.44 3.55
C ALA A 6 -3.33 -3.01 4.34
N LYS A 7 -3.09 -3.53 5.55
CA LYS A 7 -4.17 -4.08 6.40
C LYS A 7 -5.07 -2.99 6.96
N GLN A 8 -4.50 -1.89 7.43
CA GLN A 8 -5.27 -0.76 7.95
C GLN A 8 -6.13 -0.14 6.85
N CYS A 9 -5.58 0.06 5.66
CA CYS A 9 -6.30 0.53 4.48
C CYS A 9 -7.47 -0.42 4.15
N ALA A 10 -7.21 -1.73 4.07
CA ALA A 10 -8.26 -2.72 3.81
C ALA A 10 -9.38 -2.71 4.87
N GLN A 11 -9.02 -2.63 6.15
CA GLN A 11 -9.98 -2.56 7.26
C GLN A 11 -10.83 -1.29 7.19
N GLN A 12 -10.22 -0.15 6.88
CA GLN A 12 -10.92 1.13 6.75
C GLN A 12 -11.94 1.07 5.61
N ILE A 13 -11.53 0.60 4.42
CA ILE A 13 -12.41 0.46 3.25
C ILE A 13 -13.63 -0.41 3.59
N VAL A 14 -13.40 -1.57 4.20
CA VAL A 14 -14.49 -2.50 4.57
C VAL A 14 -15.42 -1.89 5.62
N LYS A 15 -14.87 -1.13 6.59
CA LYS A 15 -15.66 -0.46 7.62
C LYS A 15 -16.52 0.65 7.05
N GLU A 16 -15.96 1.48 6.17
CA GLU A 16 -16.66 2.60 5.54
C GLU A 16 -17.73 2.11 4.54
N SER A 17 -17.46 0.99 3.88
CA SER A 17 -18.36 0.42 2.86
C SER A 17 -19.29 -0.67 3.40
N PHE A 18 -19.45 -0.75 4.73
CA PHE A 18 -20.18 -1.85 5.36
C PHE A 18 -21.64 -1.93 4.87
N ALA A 19 -22.33 -0.80 4.73
CA ALA A 19 -23.70 -0.76 4.23
C ALA A 19 -23.81 -1.32 2.81
N ASP A 20 -22.91 -0.92 1.92
CA ASP A 20 -22.86 -1.38 0.52
C ASP A 20 -22.53 -2.87 0.43
N ILE A 21 -21.70 -3.38 1.35
CA ILE A 21 -21.40 -4.81 1.46
C ILE A 21 -22.66 -5.59 1.86
N LEU A 22 -23.47 -5.06 2.79
CA LEU A 22 -24.71 -5.72 3.25
C LEU A 22 -25.75 -5.82 2.14
N ILE A 23 -25.91 -4.78 1.32
CA ILE A 23 -26.87 -4.76 0.20
C ILE A 23 -26.33 -5.39 -1.08
N GLY A 24 -25.04 -5.77 -1.11
CA GLY A 24 -24.41 -6.46 -2.23
C GLY A 24 -23.95 -5.56 -3.37
N GLU A 25 -23.89 -4.25 -3.14
CA GLU A 25 -23.46 -3.24 -4.13
C GLU A 25 -21.96 -2.92 -4.06
N PHE A 26 -21.28 -3.34 -2.98
CA PHE A 26 -19.85 -3.09 -2.82
C PHE A 26 -19.01 -3.75 -3.93
N GLN A 27 -18.16 -2.94 -4.55
CA GLN A 27 -17.15 -3.39 -5.51
C GLN A 27 -15.77 -3.38 -4.87
N ILE A 28 -15.05 -4.50 -5.00
CA ILE A 28 -13.66 -4.59 -4.55
C ILE A 28 -12.82 -3.60 -5.37
N PRO A 29 -12.03 -2.72 -4.72
CA PRO A 29 -11.18 -1.78 -5.44
C PRO A 29 -10.20 -2.49 -6.36
N SER A 30 -9.99 -1.93 -7.55
CA SER A 30 -8.92 -2.39 -8.43
C SER A 30 -7.54 -2.10 -7.83
N GLN A 31 -6.52 -2.81 -8.31
CA GLN A 31 -5.14 -2.57 -7.88
C GLN A 31 -4.72 -1.10 -8.05
N ALA A 32 -5.06 -0.46 -9.18
CA ALA A 32 -4.71 0.93 -9.45
C ALA A 32 -5.38 1.92 -8.47
N GLN A 33 -6.65 1.68 -8.12
CA GLN A 33 -7.34 2.48 -7.09
C GLN A 33 -6.70 2.28 -5.72
N MET A 34 -6.32 1.04 -5.39
CA MET A 34 -5.66 0.74 -4.13
C MET A 34 -4.25 1.35 -4.04
N GLU A 35 -3.50 1.39 -5.15
CA GLU A 35 -2.23 2.11 -5.23
C GLU A 35 -2.42 3.60 -4.92
N PHE A 36 -3.47 4.23 -5.46
CA PHE A 36 -3.79 5.65 -5.18
C PHE A 36 -4.12 5.87 -3.70
N LEU A 37 -4.99 5.04 -3.10
CA LEU A 37 -5.38 5.14 -1.69
C LEU A 37 -4.19 4.93 -0.73
N LEU A 38 -3.28 4.03 -1.08
CA LEU A 38 -2.08 3.79 -0.27
C LEU A 38 -1.04 4.91 -0.43
N LEU A 39 -0.97 5.55 -1.59
CA LEU A 39 0.00 6.62 -1.85
C LEU A 39 -0.23 7.83 -0.92
N GLU A 40 -1.47 8.09 -0.51
CA GLU A 40 -1.78 9.13 0.49
C GLU A 40 -1.25 8.81 1.90
N ASN A 41 -0.98 7.53 2.18
CA ASN A 41 -0.62 7.04 3.52
C ASN A 41 0.80 6.49 3.63
N ILE A 42 1.50 6.32 2.50
CA ILE A 42 2.88 5.82 2.45
C ILE A 42 3.84 6.99 2.34
N ASP A 43 4.75 7.09 3.31
CA ASP A 43 5.73 8.17 3.36
C ASP A 43 6.86 7.97 2.33
N TYR A 44 7.05 8.97 1.46
CA TYR A 44 8.20 9.04 0.56
C TYR A 44 9.36 9.73 1.29
N SER A 45 10.40 8.97 1.62
CA SER A 45 11.46 9.36 2.55
C SER A 45 12.85 9.45 1.91
N PHE A 46 12.95 9.76 0.61
CA PHE A 46 14.25 9.94 -0.04
C PHE A 46 14.91 11.27 0.39
N ASP A 47 15.83 11.19 1.35
CA ASP A 47 16.61 12.34 1.82
C ASP A 47 17.87 12.54 0.95
N GLU A 48 17.71 13.37 -0.08
CA GLU A 48 18.79 13.73 -1.01
C GLU A 48 20.05 14.26 -0.29
N TYR A 49 19.88 15.06 0.77
CA TYR A 49 21.00 15.67 1.49
C TYR A 49 21.82 14.63 2.25
N GLN A 50 21.16 13.75 2.99
CA GLN A 50 21.85 12.69 3.73
C GLN A 50 22.54 11.70 2.80
N ILE A 51 21.90 11.38 1.67
CA ILE A 51 22.48 10.46 0.68
C ILE A 51 23.68 11.13 -0.01
N ALA A 52 23.56 12.37 -0.47
CA ALA A 52 24.66 13.11 -1.07
C ALA A 52 25.88 13.21 -0.11
N LYS A 53 25.63 13.50 1.17
CA LYS A 53 26.68 13.55 2.20
C LYS A 53 27.35 12.19 2.40
N LYS A 54 26.58 11.10 2.44
CA LYS A 54 27.13 9.74 2.53
C LYS A 54 28.00 9.39 1.32
N ILE A 55 27.55 9.71 0.11
CA ILE A 55 28.31 9.47 -1.13
C ILE A 55 29.63 10.26 -1.09
N GLN A 56 29.59 11.55 -0.74
CA GLN A 56 30.79 12.38 -0.60
C GLN A 56 31.80 11.80 0.39
N LEU A 57 31.35 11.38 1.57
CA LEU A 57 32.21 10.80 2.59
C LEU A 57 32.83 9.47 2.14
N SER A 58 32.10 8.69 1.34
CA SER A 58 32.55 7.39 0.84
C SER A 58 33.49 7.53 -0.36
N HIS A 59 33.42 8.66 -1.08
CA HIS A 59 34.14 8.90 -2.32
C HIS A 59 34.78 10.30 -2.37
N LEU A 60 35.71 10.56 -1.44
CA LEU A 60 36.37 11.86 -1.26
C LEU A 60 37.08 12.43 -2.50
N LYS A 61 37.45 11.58 -3.47
CA LYS A 61 38.17 11.98 -4.69
C LYS A 61 37.25 12.18 -5.89
N TRP A 62 35.96 11.90 -5.76
CA TRP A 62 35.03 12.04 -6.88
C TRP A 62 34.78 13.51 -7.21
N SER A 63 34.65 13.78 -8.51
CA SER A 63 34.23 15.09 -8.99
C SER A 63 32.77 15.36 -8.61
N ARG A 64 32.37 16.64 -8.66
CA ARG A 64 30.96 17.02 -8.46
C ARG A 64 30.02 16.32 -9.44
N GLU A 65 30.45 16.12 -10.68
CA GLU A 65 29.67 15.43 -11.71
C GLU A 65 29.48 13.95 -11.38
N GLN A 66 30.52 13.27 -10.88
CA GLN A 66 30.42 11.87 -10.45
C GLN A 66 29.50 11.71 -9.24
N LEU A 67 29.57 12.65 -8.29
CA LEU A 67 28.66 12.66 -7.13
C LEU A 67 27.21 12.88 -7.53
N ALA A 68 26.95 13.81 -8.46
CA ALA A 68 25.60 14.08 -8.97
C ALA A 68 25.02 12.88 -9.73
N ALA A 69 25.83 12.24 -10.58
CA ALA A 69 25.42 11.05 -11.33
C ALA A 69 25.07 9.87 -10.41
N GLU A 70 25.85 9.65 -9.35
CA GLU A 70 25.54 8.60 -8.37
C GLU A 70 24.29 8.94 -7.55
N LEU A 71 24.11 10.20 -7.14
CA LEU A 71 22.90 10.62 -6.44
C LEU A 71 21.65 10.36 -7.29
N GLU A 72 21.69 10.73 -8.58
CA GLU A 72 20.59 10.48 -9.51
C GLU A 72 20.34 8.97 -9.70
N MET A 73 21.40 8.15 -9.72
CA MET A 73 21.26 6.69 -9.80
C MET A 73 20.60 6.12 -8.54
N GLN A 74 20.96 6.62 -7.35
CA GLN A 74 20.36 6.21 -6.08
C GLN A 74 18.90 6.64 -5.99
N GLN A 75 18.55 7.83 -6.47
CA GLN A 75 17.17 8.31 -6.56
C GLN A 75 16.33 7.41 -7.45
N ARG A 76 16.80 7.11 -8.67
CA ARG A 76 16.11 6.19 -9.59
C ARG A 76 15.88 4.81 -8.97
N ARG A 77 16.89 4.25 -8.30
CA ARG A 77 16.78 2.96 -7.59
C ARG A 77 15.78 3.01 -6.44
N TYR A 78 15.75 4.12 -5.71
CA TYR A 78 14.78 4.31 -4.62
C TYR A 78 13.36 4.39 -5.18
N GLU A 79 13.13 5.20 -6.21
CA GLU A 79 11.82 5.34 -6.87
C GLU A 79 11.31 4.02 -7.43
N GLU A 80 12.17 3.24 -8.07
CA GLU A 80 11.82 1.92 -8.58
C GLU A 80 11.39 0.98 -7.45
N LYS A 81 12.18 0.91 -6.36
CA LYS A 81 11.83 0.12 -5.18
C LYS A 81 10.54 0.60 -4.53
N PHE A 82 10.34 1.91 -4.44
CA PHE A 82 9.14 2.52 -3.90
C PHE A 82 7.90 2.10 -4.70
N ARG A 83 7.94 2.25 -6.03
CA ARG A 83 6.85 1.84 -6.92
C ARG A 83 6.56 0.34 -6.82
N ASN A 84 7.58 -0.50 -6.79
CA ASN A 84 7.40 -1.95 -6.65
C ASN A 84 6.78 -2.31 -5.30
N ASN A 85 7.22 -1.67 -4.22
CA ASN A 85 6.65 -1.87 -2.89
C ASN A 85 5.19 -1.42 -2.82
N LEU A 86 4.84 -0.28 -3.44
CA LEU A 86 3.48 0.21 -3.53
C LEU A 86 2.56 -0.80 -4.24
N LYS A 87 2.98 -1.32 -5.39
CA LYS A 87 2.24 -2.37 -6.12
C LYS A 87 1.98 -3.61 -5.27
N VAL A 88 3.02 -4.08 -4.57
CA VAL A 88 2.89 -5.25 -3.68
C VAL A 88 1.97 -4.96 -2.50
N ALA A 89 2.04 -3.76 -1.92
CA ALA A 89 1.17 -3.35 -0.82
C ALA A 89 -0.29 -3.25 -1.28
N ALA A 90 -0.52 -2.66 -2.46
CA ALA A 90 -1.84 -2.55 -3.06
C ALA A 90 -2.46 -3.92 -3.33
N GLN A 91 -1.72 -4.84 -3.95
CA GLN A 91 -2.21 -6.19 -4.16
C GLN A 91 -2.58 -6.89 -2.84
N LYS A 92 -1.76 -6.71 -1.80
CA LYS A 92 -2.06 -7.29 -0.47
C LYS A 92 -3.31 -6.68 0.16
N ALA A 93 -3.50 -5.37 0.03
CA ALA A 93 -4.68 -4.69 0.55
C ALA A 93 -5.95 -5.15 -0.18
N VAL A 94 -5.92 -5.29 -1.51
CA VAL A 94 -7.04 -5.86 -2.28
C VAL A 94 -7.40 -7.26 -1.78
N ASN A 95 -6.41 -8.15 -1.66
CA ASN A 95 -6.65 -9.51 -1.15
C ASN A 95 -7.22 -9.51 0.27
N GLU A 96 -6.78 -8.58 1.13
CA GLU A 96 -7.32 -8.46 2.49
C GLU A 96 -8.77 -7.97 2.48
N VAL A 97 -9.12 -7.00 1.60
CA VAL A 97 -10.51 -6.57 1.39
C VAL A 97 -11.38 -7.75 0.95
N GLU A 98 -10.92 -8.54 -0.02
CA GLU A 98 -11.64 -9.74 -0.49
C GLU A 98 -11.90 -10.72 0.65
N ASN A 99 -10.87 -11.03 1.45
CA ASN A 99 -10.98 -11.94 2.58
C ASN A 99 -11.96 -11.43 3.65
N LEU A 100 -11.90 -10.15 3.97
CA LEU A 100 -12.79 -9.53 4.95
C LEU A 100 -14.24 -9.53 4.45
N VAL A 101 -14.49 -9.17 3.19
CA VAL A 101 -15.82 -9.19 2.59
C VAL A 101 -16.38 -10.62 2.55
N SER A 102 -15.57 -11.61 2.18
CA SER A 102 -15.97 -13.02 2.18
C SER A 102 -16.36 -13.48 3.59
N SER A 103 -15.52 -13.19 4.58
CA SER A 103 -15.77 -13.54 5.99
C SER A 103 -17.04 -12.89 6.53
N LEU A 104 -17.30 -11.62 6.16
CA LEU A 104 -18.53 -10.92 6.52
C LEU A 104 -19.76 -11.57 5.89
N LYS A 105 -19.70 -11.94 4.61
CA LYS A 105 -20.81 -12.61 3.92
C LYS A 105 -21.15 -13.95 4.58
N ASP A 106 -20.13 -14.73 4.94
CA ASP A 106 -20.32 -16.00 5.65
C ASP A 106 -20.96 -15.80 7.04
N ALA A 107 -20.49 -14.79 7.78
CA ALA A 107 -21.05 -14.44 9.09
C ALA A 107 -22.53 -14.01 8.98
N ILE A 108 -22.87 -13.19 7.97
CA ILE A 108 -24.26 -12.77 7.71
C ILE A 108 -25.13 -13.97 7.36
N LYS A 109 -24.66 -14.88 6.50
CA LYS A 109 -25.38 -16.09 6.12
C LYS A 109 -25.65 -16.98 7.34
N ALA A 110 -24.63 -17.23 8.16
CA ALA A 110 -24.77 -18.00 9.39
C ALA A 110 -25.76 -17.36 10.38
N TRP A 111 -25.71 -16.03 10.52
CA TRP A 111 -26.65 -15.30 11.35
C TRP A 111 -28.09 -15.41 10.81
N ARG A 112 -28.30 -15.29 9.50
CA ARG A 112 -29.63 -15.44 8.89
C ARG A 112 -30.21 -16.83 9.11
N ILE A 113 -29.43 -17.89 8.89
CA ILE A 113 -29.85 -19.27 9.16
C ILE A 113 -30.29 -19.41 10.62
N LYS A 114 -29.48 -18.92 11.57
CA LYS A 114 -29.77 -19.03 13.01
C LYS A 114 -31.02 -18.25 13.46
N ASN A 115 -31.34 -17.13 12.83
CA ASN A 115 -32.35 -16.20 13.33
C ASN A 115 -33.61 -16.07 12.45
N LEU A 116 -33.61 -16.61 11.23
CA LEU A 116 -34.73 -16.51 10.28
C LEU A 116 -35.28 -17.88 9.87
N GLU A 117 -34.62 -19.00 10.17
CA GLU A 117 -35.21 -20.34 10.04
C GLU A 117 -35.93 -20.72 11.34
N TYR A 118 -37.11 -20.13 11.54
CA TYR A 118 -38.19 -20.60 12.42
C TYR A 118 -39.54 -20.36 11.75
#